data_AF-A0A7X6SNN1-F1
#
_entry.id   AF-A0A7X6SNN1-F1
#
_cell.length_a   1.000
_cell.length_b   1.000
_cell.length_c   1.000
_cell.angle_alpha   90.00
_cell.angle_beta   90.00
_cell.angle_gamma   90.00
#
_symmetry.space_group_name_H-M   'P 1'
#
loop_
_entity.id
_entity.type
_entity.pdbx_description
1 polymer ?
#
loop_
_entity_poly.entity_id
_entity_poly.type
_entity_poly.pdbx_seq_one_letter_code
_entity_poly.pdbx_strand_id
1 'polypeptide(L)'
;AVHLLWRLHHRMALISPKLGEMIAFRKVMDAIPSDSAVDEASIEAIVQSQGYKLKYIPDAIIKNKGPLNLKDFIKQRRRIQNGHLWLKKKQNYEVSSQDMGTLVKVVLKEIREYPSTAFKVVAVMALEAFCRLLGSFDFYVKKKNPFAWDIARSTKNLHH
;
A
#
# COMPACT_ATOMS: atom_id res chain seq x y z
N ALA A 1 10.89 3.90 9.86
CA ALA A 1 10.46 3.50 8.50
C ALA A 1 8.96 3.69 8.30
N VAL A 2 8.11 3.04 9.10
CA VAL A 2 6.64 3.07 8.93
C VAL A 2 6.05 4.48 8.94
N HIS A 3 6.40 5.32 9.91
CA HIS A 3 5.89 6.70 9.97
C HIS A 3 6.27 7.54 8.74
N LEU A 4 7.50 7.38 8.22
CA LEU A 4 7.93 8.06 7.00
C LEU A 4 7.12 7.57 5.79
N LEU A 5 6.91 6.26 5.69
CA LEU A 5 6.11 5.67 4.61
C LEU A 5 4.66 6.16 4.65
N TRP A 6 4.05 6.24 5.84
CA TRP A 6 2.70 6.81 5.99
C TRP A 6 2.66 8.30 5.65
N ARG A 7 3.67 9.08 6.02
CA ARG A 7 3.77 10.50 5.63
C ARG A 7 3.83 10.65 4.10
N LEU A 8 4.62 9.83 3.42
CA LEU A 8 4.69 9.81 1.96
C LEU A 8 3.35 9.38 1.35
N HIS A 9 2.70 8.34 1.89
CA HIS A 9 1.39 7.91 1.44
C HIS A 9 0.29 8.96 1.66
N HIS A 10 0.35 9.73 2.75
CA HIS A 10 -0.53 10.87 2.99
C HIS A 10 -0.35 11.95 1.91
N ARG A 11 0.89 12.35 1.64
CA ARG A 11 1.21 13.32 0.57
C ARG A 11 0.74 12.85 -0.80
N MET A 12 0.91 11.57 -1.08
CA MET A 12 0.42 10.94 -2.31
C MET A 12 -1.11 10.99 -2.38
N ALA A 13 -1.82 10.65 -1.30
CA ALA A 13 -3.28 10.65 -1.26
C ALA A 13 -3.90 12.05 -1.40
N LEU A 14 -3.17 13.11 -1.01
CA LEU A 14 -3.55 14.50 -1.27
C LEU A 14 -3.52 14.87 -2.77
N ILE A 15 -2.67 14.21 -3.57
CA ILE A 15 -2.53 14.45 -5.00
C ILE A 15 -3.45 13.51 -5.80
N SER A 16 -3.37 12.23 -5.50
CA SER A 16 -4.11 11.15 -6.15
C SER A 16 -4.72 10.28 -5.05
N PRO A 17 -6.00 10.53 -4.69
CA PRO A 17 -6.68 9.78 -3.64
C PRO A 17 -6.63 8.28 -3.90
N LYS A 18 -6.43 7.52 -2.82
CA LYS A 18 -6.33 6.06 -2.86
C LYS A 18 -6.94 5.45 -1.62
N LEU A 19 -7.44 4.25 -1.76
CA LEU A 19 -7.91 3.41 -0.67
C LEU A 19 -6.71 2.77 0.03
N GLY A 20 -6.86 2.53 1.33
CA GLY A 20 -5.73 2.19 2.17
C GLY A 20 -6.18 1.54 3.47
N GLU A 21 -6.20 2.30 4.55
CA GLU A 21 -6.34 1.73 5.89
C GLU A 21 -7.79 1.70 6.39
N MET A 22 -8.50 2.82 6.28
CA MET A 22 -9.91 2.94 6.60
C MET A 22 -10.60 3.62 5.43
N ILE A 23 -11.71 3.04 4.99
CA ILE A 23 -12.44 3.50 3.83
C ILE A 23 -13.94 3.48 4.13
N ALA A 24 -14.66 4.40 3.50
CA ALA A 24 -16.10 4.36 3.40
C ALA A 24 -16.46 4.44 1.92
N PHE A 25 -17.37 3.58 1.47
CA PHE A 25 -17.76 3.49 0.07
C PHE A 25 -19.25 3.19 -0.05
N ARG A 26 -19.83 3.58 -1.18
CA ARG A 26 -21.20 3.20 -1.53
C ARG A 26 -21.22 1.72 -1.86
N LYS A 27 -22.19 0.95 -1.35
CA LYS A 27 -22.35 -0.46 -1.73
C LYS A 27 -22.66 -0.55 -3.22
N VAL A 28 -21.66 -1.00 -3.98
CA VAL A 28 -21.70 -1.15 -5.45
C VAL A 28 -21.40 -2.58 -5.91
N MET A 29 -21.21 -3.49 -4.96
CA MET A 29 -20.91 -4.90 -5.17
C MET A 29 -21.53 -5.72 -4.04
N ASP A 30 -21.80 -6.99 -4.31
CA ASP A 30 -22.33 -7.93 -3.31
C ASP A 30 -21.23 -8.60 -2.48
N ALA A 31 -20.06 -8.81 -3.09
CA ALA A 31 -18.89 -9.39 -2.41
C ALA A 31 -17.59 -8.84 -2.99
N ILE A 32 -16.54 -8.83 -2.16
CA ILE A 32 -15.16 -8.60 -2.58
C ILE A 32 -14.63 -9.93 -3.15
N PRO A 33 -13.81 -9.91 -4.22
CA PRO A 33 -13.21 -11.12 -4.78
C PRO A 33 -12.46 -11.93 -3.71
N SER A 34 -12.88 -13.18 -3.51
CA SER A 34 -12.37 -14.05 -2.44
C SER A 34 -10.93 -14.49 -2.62
N ASP A 35 -10.34 -14.29 -3.80
CA ASP A 35 -8.95 -14.55 -4.11
C ASP A 35 -8.08 -13.28 -4.04
N SER A 36 -8.65 -12.13 -3.67
CA SER A 36 -7.89 -10.91 -3.44
C SER A 36 -7.12 -10.96 -2.12
N ALA A 37 -5.91 -10.41 -2.13
CA ALA A 37 -5.09 -10.22 -0.95
C ALA A 37 -5.08 -8.77 -0.43
N VAL A 38 -5.74 -7.88 -1.19
CA VAL A 38 -5.71 -6.44 -1.06
C VAL A 38 -7.13 -5.91 -1.27
N ASP A 39 -7.95 -6.11 -0.25
CA ASP A 39 -9.38 -5.84 -0.27
C ASP A 39 -9.66 -4.39 -0.70
N GLU A 40 -8.96 -3.42 -0.11
CA GLU A 40 -9.18 -1.99 -0.38
C GLU A 40 -8.85 -1.62 -1.82
N ALA A 41 -7.82 -2.22 -2.41
CA ALA A 41 -7.46 -1.99 -3.80
C ALA A 41 -8.45 -2.65 -4.77
N SER A 42 -9.02 -3.81 -4.41
CA SER A 42 -10.11 -4.43 -5.17
C SER A 42 -11.40 -3.62 -5.11
N ILE A 43 -11.75 -3.09 -3.93
CA ILE A 43 -12.88 -2.17 -3.77
C ILE A 43 -12.65 -0.92 -4.62
N GLU A 44 -11.44 -0.37 -4.61
CA GLU A 44 -11.07 0.80 -5.42
C GLU A 44 -11.32 0.57 -6.92
N ALA A 45 -10.83 -0.56 -7.45
CA ALA A 45 -11.01 -0.92 -8.84
C ALA A 45 -12.49 -1.06 -9.23
N ILE A 46 -13.31 -1.69 -8.39
CA ILE A 46 -14.74 -1.90 -8.63
C ILE A 46 -15.51 -0.57 -8.57
N VAL A 47 -15.20 0.28 -7.59
CA VAL A 47 -15.85 1.59 -7.44
C VAL A 47 -15.51 2.50 -8.63
N GLN A 48 -14.25 2.52 -9.06
CA GLN A 48 -13.83 3.31 -10.22
C GLN A 48 -14.40 2.79 -11.55
N SER A 49 -14.50 1.47 -11.74
CA SER A 49 -15.07 0.90 -12.96
C SER A 49 -16.56 1.25 -13.14
N GLN A 50 -17.25 1.59 -12.05
CA GLN A 50 -18.62 2.12 -12.05
C GLN A 50 -18.69 3.66 -12.16
N GLY A 51 -17.57 4.34 -12.42
CA GLY A 51 -17.53 5.79 -12.64
C GLY A 51 -17.57 6.65 -11.37
N TYR A 52 -17.46 6.05 -10.18
CA TYR A 52 -17.35 6.81 -8.94
C TYR A 52 -15.95 7.42 -8.77
N LYS A 53 -15.88 8.48 -7.97
CA LYS A 53 -14.65 9.21 -7.68
C LYS A 53 -14.13 8.88 -6.29
N LEU A 54 -12.80 8.83 -6.15
CA LEU A 54 -12.14 8.71 -4.87
C LEU A 54 -11.94 10.08 -4.23
N LYS A 55 -12.10 10.17 -2.91
CA LYS A 55 -11.83 11.39 -2.13
C LYS A 55 -11.02 11.05 -0.90
N TYR A 56 -9.91 11.77 -0.70
CA TYR A 56 -9.10 11.68 0.50
C TYR A 56 -9.57 12.72 1.52
N ILE A 57 -9.77 12.31 2.77
CA ILE A 57 -10.19 13.18 3.88
C ILE A 57 -9.03 13.27 4.87
N PRO A 58 -8.21 14.34 4.82
CA PRO A 58 -7.01 14.45 5.67
C PRO A 58 -7.34 14.63 7.15
N ASP A 59 -8.53 15.15 7.47
CA ASP A 59 -8.98 15.40 8.85
C ASP A 59 -9.46 14.12 9.56
N ALA A 60 -9.66 13.03 8.83
CA ALA A 60 -10.04 11.74 9.40
C ALA A 60 -8.80 11.05 10.01
N ILE A 61 -8.57 11.25 11.30
CA ILE A 61 -7.40 10.71 12.01
C ILE A 61 -7.67 9.27 12.46
N ILE A 62 -6.84 8.34 11.98
CA ILE A 62 -6.87 6.93 12.35
C ILE A 62 -5.53 6.55 13.00
N LYS A 63 -5.59 5.79 14.10
CA LYS A 63 -4.40 5.31 14.81
C LYS A 63 -4.12 3.85 14.45
N ASN A 64 -3.11 3.62 13.62
CA ASN A 64 -2.68 2.27 13.22
C ASN A 64 -1.37 1.88 13.89
N LYS A 65 -1.25 0.59 14.21
CA LYS A 65 0.00 -0.02 14.67
C LYS A 65 0.70 -0.71 13.50
N GLY A 66 1.86 -0.17 13.13
CA GLY A 66 2.72 -0.77 12.12
C GLY A 66 3.54 -1.95 12.67
N PRO A 67 4.23 -2.68 11.78
CA PRO A 67 5.16 -3.73 12.19
C PRO A 67 6.35 -3.13 12.94
N LEU A 68 6.74 -3.78 14.05
CA LEU A 68 7.84 -3.30 14.90
C LEU A 68 9.20 -3.84 14.46
N ASN A 69 9.21 -4.93 13.69
CA ASN A 69 10.43 -5.65 13.33
C ASN A 69 10.59 -5.70 11.80
N LEU A 70 11.84 -5.69 11.33
CA LEU A 70 12.15 -5.69 9.89
C LEU A 70 11.55 -6.90 9.16
N LYS A 71 11.53 -8.08 9.79
CA LYS A 71 10.95 -9.31 9.23
C LYS A 71 9.46 -9.16 8.92
N ASP A 72 8.70 -8.60 9.86
CA ASP A 72 7.26 -8.39 9.71
C ASP A 72 6.97 -7.26 8.72
N PHE A 73 7.81 -6.21 8.71
CA PHE A 73 7.74 -5.17 7.69
C PHE A 73 7.90 -5.74 6.28
N ILE A 74 8.97 -6.50 6.02
CA ILE A 74 9.20 -7.12 4.71
C ILE A 74 8.06 -8.06 4.34
N LYS A 75 7.60 -8.89 5.28
CA LYS A 75 6.47 -9.81 5.07
C LYS A 75 5.20 -9.06 4.64
N GLN A 76 4.85 -7.98 5.32
CA GLN A 76 3.68 -7.17 4.99
C GLN A 76 3.82 -6.49 3.63
N ARG A 77 4.96 -5.86 3.34
CA ARG A 77 5.18 -5.17 2.05
C ARG A 77 5.23 -6.14 0.87
N ARG A 78 5.84 -7.30 1.05
CA ARG A 78 5.89 -8.38 0.05
C ARG A 78 4.49 -8.91 -0.28
N ARG A 79 3.65 -9.11 0.74
CA ARG A 79 2.22 -9.48 0.57
C ARG A 79 1.47 -8.43 -0.26
N ILE A 80 1.61 -7.16 0.12
CA ILE A 80 0.94 -6.04 -0.57
C ILE A 80 1.34 -5.98 -2.05
N GLN A 81 2.64 -6.09 -2.37
CA GLN A 81 3.08 -6.07 -3.77
C GLN A 81 2.52 -7.24 -4.57
N ASN A 82 2.52 -8.46 -4.01
CA ASN A 82 1.96 -9.62 -4.69
C ASN A 82 0.46 -9.41 -4.96
N GLY A 83 -0.29 -8.88 -3.97
CA GLY A 83 -1.69 -8.48 -4.15
C GLY A 83 -1.90 -7.47 -5.29
N HIS A 84 -1.06 -6.44 -5.40
CA HIS A 84 -1.14 -5.47 -6.50
C HIS A 84 -0.86 -6.10 -7.87
N LEU A 85 0.08 -7.04 -7.97
CA LEU A 85 0.37 -7.74 -9.23
C LEU A 85 -0.79 -8.67 -9.64
N TRP A 86 -1.39 -9.35 -8.66
CA TRP A 86 -2.62 -10.11 -8.88
C TRP A 86 -3.74 -9.20 -9.39
N LEU A 87 -3.94 -8.03 -8.76
CA LEU A 87 -4.95 -7.04 -9.14
C LEU A 87 -4.74 -6.54 -10.57
N LYS A 88 -3.50 -6.19 -10.92
CA LYS A 88 -3.13 -5.77 -12.27
C LYS A 88 -3.41 -6.86 -13.31
N LYS A 89 -3.15 -8.13 -12.97
CA LYS A 89 -3.39 -9.26 -13.88
C LYS A 89 -4.88 -9.63 -14.01
N LYS A 90 -5.66 -9.54 -12.94
CA LYS A 90 -7.04 -10.03 -12.87
C LYS A 90 -8.10 -8.95 -13.13
N GLN A 91 -7.86 -7.74 -12.63
CA GLN A 91 -8.81 -6.63 -12.71
C GLN A 91 -8.32 -5.51 -13.64
N ASN A 92 -7.15 -5.68 -14.27
CA ASN A 92 -6.52 -4.68 -15.13
C ASN A 92 -6.43 -3.28 -14.47
N TYR A 93 -6.24 -3.28 -13.15
CA TYR A 93 -6.25 -2.07 -12.32
C TYR A 93 -4.90 -1.87 -11.65
N GLU A 94 -4.40 -0.63 -11.69
CA GLU A 94 -3.13 -0.24 -11.09
C GLU A 94 -3.37 0.86 -10.05
N VAL A 95 -3.02 0.57 -8.79
CA VAL A 95 -3.16 1.52 -7.69
C VAL A 95 -2.20 2.69 -7.85
N SER A 96 -2.59 3.88 -7.39
CA SER A 96 -1.76 5.09 -7.48
C SER A 96 -0.41 4.98 -6.79
N SER A 97 -0.24 4.03 -5.84
CA SER A 97 1.05 3.78 -5.19
C SER A 97 2.09 3.04 -6.06
N GLN A 98 1.68 2.49 -7.21
CA GLN A 98 2.58 1.98 -8.24
C GLN A 98 2.97 3.05 -9.26
N ASP A 99 2.25 4.19 -9.31
CA ASP A 99 2.60 5.28 -10.20
C ASP A 99 3.94 5.92 -9.79
N MET A 100 4.97 5.60 -10.58
CA MET A 100 6.34 6.07 -10.34
C MET A 100 6.42 7.59 -10.43
N GLY A 101 5.60 8.24 -11.26
CA GLY A 101 5.59 9.69 -11.43
C GLY A 101 5.16 10.41 -10.15
N THR A 102 4.06 10.01 -9.55
CA THR A 102 3.57 10.56 -8.28
C THR A 102 4.53 10.24 -7.14
N LEU A 103 5.08 9.02 -7.11
CA LEU A 103 6.06 8.62 -6.09
C LEU A 103 7.31 9.50 -6.11
N VAL A 104 7.91 9.71 -7.30
CA VAL A 104 9.11 10.55 -7.45
C VAL A 104 8.81 12.00 -7.07
N LYS A 105 7.67 12.56 -7.49
CA LYS A 105 7.26 13.93 -7.11
C LYS A 105 7.16 14.07 -5.58
N VAL A 106 6.54 13.11 -4.90
CA VAL A 106 6.36 13.12 -3.44
C VAL A 106 7.70 12.98 -2.72
N VAL A 107 8.58 12.09 -3.19
CA VAL A 107 9.93 11.89 -2.62
C VAL A 107 10.82 13.12 -2.80
N LEU A 108 10.83 13.73 -3.99
CA LEU A 108 11.60 14.94 -4.25
C LEU A 108 11.12 16.10 -3.37
N LYS A 109 9.80 16.27 -3.21
CA LYS A 109 9.23 17.27 -2.31
C LYS A 109 9.64 17.03 -0.85
N GLU A 110 9.63 15.78 -0.41
CA GLU A 110 10.09 15.40 0.93
C GLU A 110 11.56 15.74 1.19
N ILE A 111 12.44 15.40 0.25
CA ILE A 111 13.89 15.67 0.36
C ILE A 111 14.17 17.17 0.34
N ARG A 112 13.44 17.93 -0.48
CA ARG A 112 13.59 19.39 -0.58
C ARG A 112 13.17 20.10 0.71
N GLU A 113 12.10 19.64 1.36
CA GLU A 113 11.60 20.23 2.61
C GLU A 113 12.41 19.77 3.84
N TYR A 114 12.90 18.53 3.84
CA TYR A 114 13.65 17.94 4.96
C TYR A 114 14.97 17.32 4.51
N PRO A 115 15.97 18.15 4.10
CA PRO A 115 17.23 17.64 3.56
C PRO A 115 18.01 16.79 4.57
N SER A 116 17.91 17.08 5.87
CA SER A 116 18.52 16.29 6.94
C SER A 116 17.99 14.84 7.03
N THR A 117 16.83 14.57 6.42
CA THR A 117 16.21 13.24 6.38
C THR A 117 16.43 12.50 5.06
N ALA A 118 17.13 13.10 4.10
CA ALA A 118 17.32 12.54 2.76
C ALA A 118 17.88 11.10 2.79
N PHE A 119 18.89 10.84 3.61
CA PHE A 119 19.44 9.49 3.78
C PHE A 119 18.40 8.47 4.26
N LYS A 120 17.53 8.86 5.21
CA LYS A 120 16.45 8.00 5.71
C LYS A 120 15.41 7.73 4.63
N VAL A 121 15.08 8.74 3.82
CA VAL A 121 14.16 8.59 2.68
C VAL A 121 14.73 7.60 1.67
N VAL A 122 15.98 7.77 1.26
CA VAL A 122 16.66 6.86 0.32
C VAL A 122 16.70 5.44 0.86
N ALA A 123 17.07 5.25 2.13
CA ALA A 123 17.11 3.92 2.76
C ALA A 123 15.72 3.24 2.80
N VAL A 124 14.66 3.99 3.13
CA VAL A 124 13.28 3.45 3.15
C VAL A 124 12.80 3.13 1.74
N MET A 125 13.11 3.96 0.75
CA MET A 125 12.77 3.71 -0.65
C MET A 125 13.50 2.49 -1.21
N ALA A 126 14.78 2.30 -0.88
CA ALA A 126 15.54 1.12 -1.25
C ALA A 126 14.95 -0.15 -0.60
N LEU A 127 14.58 -0.10 0.68
CA LEU A 127 13.92 -1.21 1.36
C LEU A 127 12.56 -1.54 0.73
N GLU A 128 11.77 -0.53 0.38
CA GLU A 128 10.50 -0.70 -0.33
C GLU A 128 10.71 -1.34 -1.70
N ALA A 129 11.69 -0.88 -2.49
CA ALA A 129 12.03 -1.46 -3.78
C ALA A 129 12.45 -2.93 -3.64
N PHE A 130 13.27 -3.26 -2.64
CA PHE A 130 13.64 -4.63 -2.31
C PHE A 130 12.42 -5.49 -1.96
N CYS A 131 11.49 -4.98 -1.14
CA CYS A 131 10.25 -5.69 -0.82
C CYS A 131 9.38 -5.92 -2.06
N ARG A 132 9.32 -4.94 -2.97
CA ARG A 132 8.58 -5.06 -4.23
C ARG A 132 9.20 -6.13 -5.14
N LEU A 133 10.53 -6.16 -5.26
CA LEU A 133 11.24 -7.20 -6.03
C LEU A 133 10.93 -8.60 -5.48
N LEU A 134 10.98 -8.78 -4.16
CA LEU A 134 10.62 -10.06 -3.53
C LEU A 134 9.15 -10.45 -3.76
N GLY A 135 8.23 -9.47 -3.73
CA GLY A 135 6.81 -9.69 -4.02
C GLY A 135 6.57 -10.10 -5.47
N SER A 136 7.27 -9.45 -6.41
CA SER A 136 7.25 -9.80 -7.83
C SER A 136 7.79 -11.20 -8.09
N PHE A 137 8.92 -11.55 -7.47
CA PHE A 137 9.47 -12.89 -7.57
C PHE A 137 8.48 -13.96 -7.10
N ASP A 138 7.78 -13.71 -5.99
CA ASP A 138 6.77 -14.65 -5.49
C ASP A 138 5.58 -14.84 -6.43
N PHE A 139 5.13 -13.76 -7.06
CA PHE A 139 4.00 -13.81 -7.97
C PHE A 139 4.37 -14.51 -9.28
N TYR A 140 5.46 -14.10 -9.92
CA TYR A 140 5.85 -14.61 -11.23
C TYR A 140 6.50 -15.99 -11.16
N VAL A 141 7.39 -16.22 -10.19
CA VAL A 141 8.20 -17.45 -10.11
C VAL A 141 7.51 -18.49 -9.25
N LYS A 142 7.04 -18.13 -8.05
CA LYS A 142 6.43 -19.10 -7.12
C LYS A 142 4.94 -19.30 -7.34
N LYS A 143 4.28 -18.50 -8.19
CA LYS A 143 2.83 -18.51 -8.46
C LYS A 143 1.99 -18.59 -7.19
N LYS A 144 2.48 -18.02 -6.08
CA LYS A 144 1.79 -18.09 -4.79
C LYS A 144 0.54 -17.24 -4.85
N ASN A 145 -0.62 -17.86 -4.61
CA ASN A 145 -1.86 -17.12 -4.43
C ASN A 145 -1.70 -16.20 -3.21
N PRO A 146 -1.87 -14.88 -3.37
CA PRO A 146 -1.65 -13.95 -2.28
C PRO A 146 -2.76 -13.96 -1.23
N PHE A 147 -3.79 -14.80 -1.34
CA PHE A 147 -4.86 -14.90 -0.36
C PHE A 147 -4.39 -15.43 1.02
N ALA A 148 -3.61 -16.52 1.05
CA ALA A 148 -3.13 -17.12 2.29
C ALA A 148 -1.72 -16.63 2.65
N TRP A 149 -1.61 -15.71 3.62
CA TRP A 149 -0.32 -15.25 4.15
C TRP A 149 -0.22 -15.40 5.66
N ASP A 150 1.02 -15.59 6.09
CA ASP A 150 1.37 -15.52 7.50
C ASP A 150 1.05 -14.15 8.11
N ILE A 151 0.45 -14.17 9.29
CA ILE A 151 0.13 -12.97 10.06
C ILE A 151 1.42 -12.29 10.54
N ALA A 152 1.51 -10.96 10.35
CA ALA A 152 2.55 -10.12 10.96
C ALA A 152 2.27 -9.94 12.46
N ARG A 153 2.78 -10.86 13.29
CA ARG A 153 2.42 -10.96 14.72
C ARG A 153 2.77 -9.70 15.53
N SER A 154 3.84 -8.97 15.18
CA SER A 154 4.22 -7.74 15.89
C SER A 154 3.16 -6.63 15.81
N THR A 155 2.27 -6.67 14.81
CA THR A 155 1.17 -5.71 14.67
C THR A 155 0.01 -5.97 15.63
N LYS A 156 -0.09 -7.19 16.18
CA LYS A 156 -1.23 -7.65 16.99
C LYS A 156 -0.99 -7.58 18.50
N ASN A 157 0.27 -7.45 18.92
CA ASN A 157 0.60 -7.34 20.33
C ASN A 157 0.35 -5.90 20.80
N LEU A 158 -0.78 -5.65 21.47
CA LEU A 158 -1.20 -4.32 21.95
C LEU A 158 -0.91 -4.10 23.44
N HIS A 159 -0.01 -4.88 24.07
CA HIS A 159 0.29 -4.70 25.49
C HIS A 159 0.68 -3.23 25.79
N HIS A 160 -0.13 -2.63 26.65
CA HIS A 160 -0.04 -1.27 27.18
C HIS A 160 1.10 -1.16 28.19
#